data_AF-A0A914DEA9-F1
#
_entry.id   AF-A0A914DEA9-F1
#
_cell.length_a   1.000
_cell.length_b   1.000
_cell.length_c   1.000
_cell.angle_alpha   90.00
_cell.angle_beta   90.00
_cell.angle_gamma   90.00
#
_symmetry.space_group_name_H-M   'P 1'
#
loop_
_entity.id
_entity.type
_entity.pdbx_description
1 polymer ?
#
loop_
_entity_poly.entity_id
_entity_poly.type
_entity_poly.pdbx_seq_one_letter_code
_entity_poly.pdbx_strand_id
1 'polypeptide(L)'
;MLSTKYRLNLCAIEKNFSTILTAIICFLFDEDKFRKKNREFGKETFARRLCARQNEAFSFDHISTKYNISEADLNNWVHFAAIREPIDRFVSGFVDKCLVERTWIQYKERCNGCMTNLTCFVDAEYDRMLRFSKEKARLNSFDDRHFFPQNW
;
A
#
# COMPACT_ATOMS: atom_id res chain seq x y z
N MET A 1 -1.94 3.51 -8.09
CA MET A 1 -2.76 2.60 -8.93
C MET A 1 -3.71 3.45 -9.74
N LEU A 2 -3.91 3.15 -11.02
CA LEU A 2 -4.48 4.13 -11.95
C LEU A 2 -5.67 3.56 -12.75
N SER A 3 -6.58 4.45 -13.14
CA SER A 3 -7.50 4.25 -14.25
C SER A 3 -7.45 5.47 -15.17
N THR A 4 -6.89 5.29 -16.36
CA THR A 4 -6.76 6.35 -17.38
C THR A 4 -8.13 6.76 -17.93
N LYS A 5 -9.04 5.80 -18.12
CA LYS A 5 -10.42 6.01 -18.60
C LYS A 5 -11.18 7.01 -17.73
N TYR A 6 -11.01 6.95 -16.42
CA TYR A 6 -11.71 7.81 -15.46
C TYR A 6 -10.82 8.92 -14.87
N ARG A 7 -9.56 9.06 -15.34
CA ARG A 7 -8.58 10.02 -14.80
C ARG A 7 -8.44 9.92 -13.28
N LEU A 8 -8.30 8.69 -12.78
CA LEU A 8 -8.19 8.40 -11.35
C LEU A 8 -6.79 7.91 -11.01
N ASN A 9 -6.22 8.45 -9.94
CA ASN A 9 -5.02 7.93 -9.29
C ASN A 9 -5.32 7.62 -7.82
N LEU A 10 -5.25 6.34 -7.46
CA LEU A 10 -5.32 5.85 -6.09
C LEU A 10 -3.91 5.70 -5.49
N CYS A 11 -3.65 6.36 -4.38
CA CYS A 11 -2.54 6.00 -3.50
C CYS A 11 -2.92 4.75 -2.71
N ALA A 12 -2.25 3.62 -2.98
CA ALA A 12 -2.50 2.37 -2.28
C ALA A 12 -1.64 2.29 -1.02
N ILE A 13 -2.21 2.69 0.12
CA ILE A 13 -1.55 2.68 1.42
C ILE A 13 -1.93 1.39 2.16
N GLU A 14 -0.95 0.58 2.55
CA GLU A 14 -1.23 -0.69 3.20
C GLU A 14 -2.05 -0.53 4.48
N LYS A 15 -2.88 -1.54 4.76
CA LYS A 15 -3.79 -1.59 5.92
C LYS A 15 -4.88 -0.50 5.95
N ASN A 16 -5.03 0.29 4.89
CA ASN A 16 -6.10 1.26 4.69
C ASN A 16 -7.08 0.80 3.60
N PHE A 17 -7.65 -0.40 3.75
CA PHE A 17 -8.54 -1.00 2.75
C PHE A 17 -7.87 -1.19 1.36
N SER A 18 -6.52 -1.23 1.34
CA SER A 18 -5.70 -1.25 0.11
C SER A 18 -6.08 -2.36 -0.86
N THR A 19 -6.28 -3.60 -0.38
CA THR A 19 -6.54 -4.75 -1.25
C THR A 19 -7.83 -4.56 -2.05
N ILE A 20 -8.93 -4.14 -1.40
CA ILE A 20 -10.21 -3.94 -2.08
C ILE A 20 -10.16 -2.70 -2.98
N LEU A 21 -9.55 -1.59 -2.54
CA LEU A 21 -9.38 -0.41 -3.38
C LEU A 21 -8.55 -0.73 -4.62
N THR A 22 -7.52 -1.58 -4.49
CA THR A 22 -6.72 -1.99 -5.64
C THR A 22 -7.52 -2.80 -6.65
N ALA A 23 -8.46 -3.62 -6.17
CA ALA A 23 -9.38 -4.36 -7.01
C ALA A 23 -10.40 -3.45 -7.70
N ILE A 24 -10.96 -2.47 -6.99
CA ILE A 24 -11.89 -1.47 -7.56
C ILE A 24 -11.20 -0.70 -8.68
N ILE A 25 -9.99 -0.18 -8.45
CA ILE A 25 -9.25 0.54 -9.49
C ILE A 25 -8.85 -0.38 -10.65
N CYS A 26 -8.55 -1.65 -10.40
CA CYS A 26 -8.32 -2.63 -11.47
C CYS A 26 -9.58 -2.87 -12.31
N PHE A 27 -10.75 -2.98 -11.69
CA PHE A 27 -12.02 -3.04 -12.41
C PHE A 27 -12.25 -1.78 -13.26
N LEU A 28 -12.01 -0.59 -12.71
CA LEU A 28 -12.13 0.67 -13.46
C LEU A 28 -11.05 0.85 -14.53
N PHE A 29 -9.94 0.12 -14.46
CA PHE A 29 -8.88 0.13 -15.47
C PHE A 29 -9.26 -0.75 -16.68
N ASP A 30 -9.81 -1.94 -16.43
CA ASP A 30 -10.21 -2.89 -17.47
C ASP A 30 -11.42 -3.72 -17.00
N GLU A 31 -12.60 -3.15 -17.19
CA GLU A 31 -13.88 -3.72 -16.74
C GLU A 31 -14.16 -5.06 -17.42
N ASP A 32 -13.87 -5.15 -18.72
CA ASP A 32 -14.13 -6.34 -19.53
C ASP A 32 -13.26 -7.51 -19.09
N LYS A 33 -11.96 -7.28 -18.88
CA LYS A 33 -11.05 -8.32 -18.36
C LYS A 33 -11.43 -8.75 -16.96
N PHE A 34 -11.83 -7.82 -16.10
CA PHE A 34 -12.24 -8.13 -14.73
C PHE A 34 -13.51 -9.01 -14.71
N ARG A 35 -14.53 -8.65 -15.52
CA ARG A 35 -15.77 -9.43 -15.68
C ARG A 35 -15.53 -10.78 -16.35
N LYS A 36 -14.75 -10.83 -17.42
CA LYS A 36 -14.43 -12.07 -18.16
C LYS A 36 -13.67 -13.08 -17.30
N LYS A 37 -12.85 -12.61 -16.35
CA LYS A 37 -12.14 -13.46 -15.39
C LYS A 37 -12.97 -13.81 -14.15
N ASN A 38 -14.25 -13.40 -14.11
CA ASN A 38 -15.19 -13.62 -13.01
C ASN A 38 -14.58 -13.28 -11.64
N ARG A 39 -13.93 -12.12 -11.54
CA ARG A 39 -13.27 -11.67 -10.32
C ARG A 39 -14.29 -11.04 -9.39
N GLU A 40 -14.13 -11.29 -8.10
CA GLU A 40 -14.97 -10.73 -7.03
C GLU A 40 -14.10 -9.89 -6.10
N PHE A 41 -14.53 -8.68 -5.77
CA PHE A 41 -13.76 -7.77 -4.92
C PHE A 41 -13.37 -8.40 -3.57
N GLY A 42 -14.28 -9.16 -2.94
CA GLY A 42 -14.04 -9.81 -1.65
C GLY A 42 -13.09 -11.01 -1.68
N LYS A 43 -12.76 -11.53 -2.87
CA LYS A 43 -11.84 -12.67 -3.04
C LYS A 43 -10.47 -12.25 -3.55
N GLU A 44 -10.25 -10.95 -3.74
CA GLU A 44 -8.96 -10.41 -4.15
C GLU A 44 -7.95 -10.47 -3.01
N THR A 45 -6.72 -10.84 -3.34
CA THR A 45 -5.59 -10.82 -2.41
C THR A 45 -4.44 -10.07 -3.04
N PHE A 46 -3.62 -9.42 -2.23
CA PHE A 46 -2.47 -8.65 -2.71
C PHE A 46 -1.54 -9.46 -3.63
N ALA A 47 -1.35 -10.76 -3.33
CA ALA A 47 -0.50 -11.65 -4.11
C ALA A 47 -1.08 -12.07 -5.46
N ARG A 48 -2.41 -12.01 -5.66
CA ARG A 48 -3.10 -12.51 -6.86
C ARG A 48 -3.84 -11.43 -7.64
N ARG A 49 -3.46 -10.16 -7.47
CA ARG A 49 -4.11 -9.01 -8.12
C ARG A 49 -4.09 -9.11 -9.65
N LEU A 50 -5.26 -8.99 -10.28
CA LEU A 50 -5.43 -9.13 -11.73
C LEU A 50 -4.63 -8.11 -12.56
N CYS A 51 -4.61 -6.85 -12.10
CA CYS A 51 -3.92 -5.75 -12.79
C CYS A 51 -2.51 -5.48 -12.27
N ALA A 52 -1.94 -6.38 -11.47
CA ALA A 52 -0.58 -6.23 -10.95
C ALA A 52 0.40 -5.88 -12.08
N ARG A 53 1.28 -4.90 -11.83
CA ARG A 53 2.27 -4.34 -12.77
C ARG A 53 1.70 -3.62 -14.01
N GLN A 54 0.41 -3.78 -14.31
CA GLN A 54 -0.23 -3.11 -15.44
C GLN A 54 -0.60 -1.68 -15.06
N ASN A 55 -1.43 -1.49 -14.02
CA ASN A 55 -1.95 -0.18 -13.63
C ASN A 55 -1.24 0.45 -12.40
N GLU A 56 -0.03 -0.01 -12.09
CA GLU A 56 0.79 0.46 -10.98
C GLU A 56 1.82 1.48 -11.44
N ALA A 57 2.06 2.48 -10.59
CA ALA A 57 3.14 3.46 -10.69
C ALA A 57 3.58 3.86 -9.27
N PHE A 58 4.81 4.34 -9.14
CA PHE A 58 5.45 4.62 -7.84
C PHE A 58 5.74 6.12 -7.61
N SER A 59 5.58 6.96 -8.64
CA SER A 59 5.71 8.41 -8.58
C SER A 59 4.86 9.03 -9.69
N PHE A 60 4.59 10.34 -9.59
CA PHE A 60 3.93 11.08 -10.66
C PHE A 60 4.76 11.05 -11.96
N ASP A 61 6.08 11.19 -11.88
CA ASP A 61 6.96 11.03 -13.04
C ASP A 61 6.81 9.67 -13.73
N HIS A 62 6.73 8.60 -12.94
CA HIS A 62 6.51 7.26 -13.48
C HIS A 62 5.14 7.15 -14.16
N ILE A 63 4.11 7.84 -13.66
CA ILE A 63 2.80 7.92 -14.34
C ILE A 63 2.95 8.63 -15.68
N SER A 64 3.55 9.82 -15.69
CA SER A 64 3.75 10.65 -16.87
C SER A 64 4.49 9.88 -17.97
N THR A 65 5.61 9.23 -17.62
CA THR A 65 6.39 8.43 -18.58
C THR A 65 5.64 7.17 -19.04
N LYS A 66 5.02 6.42 -18.13
CA LYS A 66 4.40 5.12 -18.46
C LYS A 66 3.17 5.26 -19.35
N TYR A 67 2.40 6.32 -19.17
CA TYR A 67 1.14 6.54 -19.90
C TYR A 67 1.21 7.66 -20.93
N ASN A 68 2.37 8.29 -21.10
CA ASN A 68 2.58 9.45 -21.97
C ASN A 68 1.58 10.59 -21.67
N ILE A 69 1.48 10.94 -20.38
CA ILE A 69 0.59 11.98 -19.85
C ILE A 69 1.44 13.16 -19.42
N SER A 70 1.03 14.39 -19.77
CA SER A 70 1.75 15.58 -19.30
C SER A 70 1.47 15.83 -17.81
N GLU A 71 2.40 16.50 -17.12
CA GLU A 71 2.19 16.87 -15.71
C GLU A 71 0.96 17.77 -15.53
N ALA A 72 0.72 18.67 -16.48
CA ALA A 72 -0.47 19.53 -16.51
C ALA A 72 -1.77 18.72 -16.61
N ASP A 73 -1.79 17.66 -17.42
CA ASP A 73 -2.93 16.75 -17.51
C ASP A 73 -3.11 15.94 -16.24
N LEU A 74 -2.01 15.48 -15.64
CA LEU A 74 -2.03 14.67 -14.42
C LEU A 74 -2.59 15.46 -13.23
N ASN A 75 -2.31 16.77 -13.15
CA ASN A 75 -2.89 17.67 -12.15
C ASN A 75 -4.41 17.83 -12.27
N ASN A 76 -4.99 17.50 -13.42
CA ASN A 76 -6.45 17.51 -13.63
C ASN A 76 -7.11 16.17 -13.27
N TRP A 77 -6.34 15.19 -12.77
CA TRP A 77 -6.87 13.90 -12.35
C TRP A 77 -7.38 13.95 -10.91
N VAL A 78 -8.31 13.05 -10.59
CA VAL A 78 -8.70 12.86 -9.19
C VAL A 78 -7.65 11.99 -8.51
N HIS A 79 -6.94 12.58 -7.56
CA HIS A 79 -6.02 11.89 -6.67
C HIS A 79 -6.76 11.51 -5.39
N PHE A 80 -6.86 10.21 -5.12
CA PHE A 80 -7.61 9.68 -3.99
C PHE A 80 -6.70 8.81 -3.12
N ALA A 81 -6.84 8.97 -1.81
CA ALA A 81 -6.25 8.11 -0.81
C ALA A 81 -7.33 7.81 0.24
N ALA A 82 -7.43 6.55 0.65
CA ALA A 82 -8.19 6.19 1.83
C ALA A 82 -7.24 6.11 3.01
N ILE A 83 -7.60 6.80 4.09
CA ILE A 83 -6.87 6.75 5.35
C ILE A 83 -7.76 6.13 6.43
N ARG A 84 -7.13 5.54 7.44
CA ARG A 84 -7.75 4.92 8.60
C ARG A 84 -7.20 5.59 9.86
N GLU A 85 -7.96 5.50 10.95
CA GLU A 85 -7.47 5.90 12.27
C GLU A 85 -6.12 5.19 12.57
N PRO A 86 -5.07 5.96 12.97
CA PRO A 86 -3.71 5.44 13.13
C PRO A 86 -3.55 4.23 14.05
N ILE A 87 -4.20 4.22 15.22
CA ILE A 87 -4.08 3.13 16.19
C ILE A 87 -4.70 1.85 15.62
N ASP A 88 -5.89 1.98 15.04
CA ASP A 88 -6.62 0.92 14.36
C ASP A 88 -5.82 0.29 13.21
N ARG A 89 -5.17 1.13 12.41
CA ARG A 89 -4.27 0.70 11.33
C ARG A 89 -3.07 -0.05 11.88
N PHE A 90 -2.42 0.49 12.91
CA PHE A 90 -1.30 -0.14 13.60
C PHE A 90 -1.69 -1.53 14.13
N VAL A 91 -2.79 -1.63 14.88
CA VAL A 91 -3.30 -2.89 15.42
C VAL A 91 -3.58 -3.88 14.29
N SER A 92 -4.23 -3.42 13.21
CA SER A 92 -4.48 -4.27 12.05
C SER A 92 -3.19 -4.79 11.41
N GLY A 93 -2.15 -3.96 11.33
CA GLY A 93 -0.83 -4.34 10.82
C GLY A 93 -0.16 -5.37 11.70
N PHE A 94 -0.10 -5.12 13.01
CA PHE A 94 0.64 -5.94 13.98
C PHE A 94 0.00 -7.32 14.13
N VAL A 95 -1.33 -7.36 14.27
CA VAL A 95 -2.09 -8.62 14.35
C VAL A 95 -1.89 -9.44 13.07
N ASP A 96 -2.06 -8.82 11.90
CA ASP A 96 -1.93 -9.51 10.61
C ASP A 96 -0.51 -10.04 10.39
N LYS A 97 0.51 -9.18 10.47
CA LYS A 97 1.88 -9.53 10.05
C LYS A 97 2.71 -10.25 11.11
N CYS A 98 2.48 -9.95 12.39
CA CYS A 98 3.34 -10.42 13.47
C CYS A 98 2.71 -11.55 14.28
N LEU A 99 1.38 -11.54 14.48
CA LEU A 99 0.69 -12.56 15.28
C LEU A 99 0.10 -13.68 14.43
N VAL A 100 -0.58 -13.34 13.33
CA VAL A 100 -1.29 -14.30 12.46
C VAL A 100 -0.36 -14.87 11.39
N GLU A 101 0.17 -14.04 10.48
CA GLU A 101 1.08 -14.51 9.43
C GLU A 101 2.46 -14.89 9.97
N ARG A 102 2.85 -14.34 11.14
CA ARG A 102 4.14 -14.58 11.80
C ARG A 102 5.31 -14.48 10.84
N THR A 103 5.33 -13.39 10.07
CA THR A 103 6.29 -13.21 8.97
C THR A 103 7.76 -13.27 9.42
N TRP A 104 8.01 -13.02 10.71
CA TRP A 104 9.30 -13.15 11.39
C TRP A 104 9.84 -14.59 11.49
N ILE A 105 9.01 -15.63 11.26
CA ILE A 105 9.48 -17.02 11.23
C ILE A 105 10.42 -17.23 10.04
N GLN A 106 10.02 -16.74 8.87
CA GLN A 106 10.78 -16.86 7.63
C GLN A 106 11.83 -15.74 7.49
N TYR A 107 11.53 -14.55 7.99
CA TYR A 107 12.35 -13.35 7.82
C TYR A 107 12.58 -12.68 9.17
N LYS A 108 13.65 -13.04 9.87
CA LYS A 108 13.89 -12.68 11.29
C LYS A 108 13.89 -11.17 11.55
N GLU A 109 14.17 -10.36 10.54
CA GLU A 109 14.15 -8.90 10.60
C GLU A 109 12.75 -8.28 10.61
N ARG A 110 11.73 -9.01 10.13
CA ARG A 110 10.34 -8.53 10.12
C ARG A 110 9.78 -8.43 11.53
N CYS A 111 8.72 -7.64 11.66
CA CYS A 111 8.21 -7.24 12.97
C CYS A 111 9.32 -6.56 13.79
N ASN A 112 10.17 -5.75 13.12
CA ASN A 112 11.32 -5.06 13.66
C ASN A 112 12.27 -5.96 14.50
N GLY A 113 12.33 -7.27 14.22
CA GLY A 113 13.08 -8.25 15.02
C GLY A 113 12.48 -8.57 16.39
N CYS A 114 11.31 -8.04 16.71
CA CYS A 114 10.62 -8.18 18.00
C CYS A 114 9.66 -9.38 18.08
N MET A 115 9.46 -10.08 16.96
CA MET A 115 8.54 -11.22 16.84
C MET A 115 7.10 -10.83 17.22
N THR A 116 6.64 -11.19 18.42
CA THR A 116 5.31 -10.89 18.96
C THR A 116 5.34 -9.91 20.13
N ASN A 117 6.50 -9.40 20.52
CA ASN A 117 6.62 -8.43 21.61
C ASN A 117 6.20 -7.04 21.13
N LEU A 118 5.02 -6.59 21.57
CA LEU A 118 4.42 -5.34 21.15
C LEU A 118 5.24 -4.12 21.61
N THR A 119 5.70 -4.11 22.87
CA THR A 119 6.49 -2.99 23.42
C THR A 119 7.77 -2.78 22.62
N CYS A 120 8.53 -3.86 22.40
CA CYS A 120 9.72 -3.84 21.54
C CYS A 120 9.39 -3.29 20.15
N PHE A 121 8.30 -3.75 19.54
CA PHE A 121 7.92 -3.33 18.20
C PHE A 121 7.61 -1.83 18.13
N VAL A 122 6.85 -1.31 19.09
CA VAL A 122 6.49 0.12 19.16
C VAL A 122 7.73 0.98 19.35
N ASP A 123 8.64 0.59 20.26
CA ASP A 123 9.88 1.32 20.50
C ASP A 123 10.76 1.36 19.23
N ALA A 124 10.95 0.20 18.59
CA ALA A 124 11.74 0.09 17.36
C ALA A 124 11.12 0.89 16.20
N GLU A 125 9.80 0.84 16.03
CA GLU A 125 9.09 1.58 15.00
C GLU A 125 9.17 3.09 15.24
N TYR A 126 9.01 3.54 16.49
CA TYR A 126 9.18 4.95 16.87
C TYR A 126 10.59 5.46 16.57
N ASP A 127 11.63 4.69 16.87
CA ASP A 127 13.01 5.05 16.53
C ASP A 127 13.24 5.15 15.02
N ARG A 128 12.59 4.30 14.22
CA ARG A 128 12.61 4.41 12.75
C ARG A 128 11.93 5.69 12.28
N MET A 129 10.77 6.02 12.84
CA MET A 129 10.05 7.25 12.54
C MET A 129 10.88 8.51 12.85
N LEU A 130 11.55 8.53 14.00
CA LEU A 130 12.44 9.62 14.39
C LEU A 130 13.61 9.80 13.42
N ARG A 131 14.26 8.69 13.00
CA ARG A 131 15.35 8.74 12.01
C ARG A 131 14.87 9.21 10.65
N PHE A 132 13.70 8.79 10.20
CA PHE A 132 13.10 9.32 8.97
C PHE A 132 12.89 10.83 9.07
N SER A 133 12.30 11.30 10.17
CA SER A 133 11.99 12.72 10.36
C SER A 133 13.25 13.60 10.49
N LYS A 134 14.28 13.13 11.21
CA LYS A 134 15.47 13.93 11.53
C LYS A 134 16.58 13.78 10.50
N GLU A 135 16.83 12.55 10.06
CA GLU A 135 18.00 12.18 9.25
C GLU A 135 17.64 12.00 7.76
N LYS A 136 16.36 12.14 7.40
CA LYS A 136 15.83 11.83 6.06
C LYS A 136 16.22 10.42 5.59
N ALA A 137 16.33 9.49 6.54
CA ALA A 137 16.65 8.10 6.26
C ALA A 137 15.63 7.50 5.28
N ARG A 138 16.09 6.73 4.29
CA ARG A 138 15.17 6.01 3.39
C ARG A 138 14.54 4.83 4.13
N LEU A 139 13.24 4.93 4.40
CA LEU A 139 12.42 3.84 4.88
C LEU A 139 11.78 3.11 3.68
N ASN A 140 12.03 1.81 3.57
CA ASN A 140 11.46 0.95 2.52
C ASN A 140 11.49 -0.55 2.91
N SER A 141 11.60 -0.85 4.20
CA SER A 141 11.52 -2.22 4.69
C SER A 141 10.10 -2.78 4.53
N PHE A 142 9.97 -4.09 4.74
CA PHE A 142 8.64 -4.71 4.80
C PHE A 142 7.77 -4.04 5.87
N ASP A 143 8.32 -3.81 7.05
CA ASP A 143 7.59 -3.19 8.17
C ASP A 143 7.24 -1.73 7.85
N ASP A 144 8.18 -0.97 7.27
CA ASP A 144 7.93 0.43 6.88
C ASP A 144 6.70 0.55 5.97
N ARG A 145 6.51 -0.36 5.01
CA ARG A 145 5.36 -0.30 4.10
C ARG A 145 4.03 -0.57 4.79
N HIS A 146 4.02 -1.36 5.86
CA HIS A 146 2.79 -1.73 6.57
C HIS A 146 2.48 -0.79 7.74
N PHE A 147 3.50 -0.22 8.37
CA PHE A 147 3.40 0.55 9.61
C PHE A 147 3.84 2.01 9.46
N PHE A 148 4.44 2.43 8.35
CA PHE A 148 4.92 3.79 8.19
C PHE A 148 4.39 4.49 6.92
N PRO A 149 4.16 5.81 6.98
CA PRO A 149 3.73 6.56 8.16
C PRO A 149 2.34 6.12 8.62
N GLN A 150 2.05 6.26 9.92
CA GLN A 150 0.74 5.91 10.48
C GLN A 150 -0.34 6.94 10.15
N ASN A 151 0.04 8.21 9.96
CA ASN A 151 -0.82 9.29 9.49
C ASN A 151 -0.38 9.80 8.10
N TRP A 152 -1.31 10.33 7.32
CA TRP A 152 -1.13 10.85 5.96
C TRP A 152 -1.91 12.14 5.78
#